data_AF-A0A529NRQ1-F1
#
_entry.id   AF-A0A529NRQ1-F1
#
_cell.length_a   1.000
_cell.length_b   1.000
_cell.length_c   1.000
_cell.angle_alpha   90.00
_cell.angle_beta   90.00
_cell.angle_gamma   90.00
#
_symmetry.space_group_name_H-M   'P 1'
#
loop_
_entity.id
_entity.type
_entity.pdbx_description
1 polymer ?
#
loop_
_entity_poly.entity_id
_entity_poly.type
_entity_poly.pdbx_seq_one_letter_code
_entity_poly.pdbx_strand_id
1 'polypeptide(L)'
;YGWHFAAGALVLATTFGLFALGGMGGGDAKLLAATSLWMGFNIHLVEYLVVSTFIGGLLTLAILAYRKSPLASFTGHNPFLRHFADETNGIPYGIALGIGGLLIYPDSPLVVWALARLAT
;
A
#
# COMPACT_ATOMS: atom_id res chain seq x y z
N TYR A 1 -6.03 21.92 -6.96
CA TYR A 1 -7.03 20.88 -6.63
C TYR A 1 -7.26 19.87 -7.76
N GLY A 2 -7.44 20.27 -9.04
CA GLY A 2 -7.63 19.32 -10.15
C GLY A 2 -6.52 18.25 -10.29
N TRP A 3 -5.28 18.61 -9.98
CA TRP A 3 -4.14 17.68 -9.97
C TRP A 3 -4.26 16.52 -8.96
N HIS A 4 -5.06 16.65 -7.90
CA HIS A 4 -5.31 15.55 -6.98
C HIS A 4 -6.19 14.48 -7.63
N PHE A 5 -7.29 14.90 -8.27
CA PHE A 5 -8.15 14.01 -9.02
C PHE A 5 -7.42 13.36 -10.20
N ALA A 6 -6.54 14.10 -10.87
CA ALA A 6 -5.68 13.55 -11.93
C ALA A 6 -4.73 12.46 -11.38
N ALA A 7 -4.08 12.69 -10.24
CA ALA A 7 -3.26 11.68 -9.57
C ALA A 7 -4.08 10.44 -9.19
N GLY A 8 -5.21 10.63 -8.51
CA GLY A 8 -6.11 9.56 -8.10
C GLY A 8 -6.59 8.72 -9.29
N ALA A 9 -7.01 9.37 -10.37
CA ALA A 9 -7.49 8.70 -11.57
C ALA A 9 -6.36 7.96 -12.31
N LEU A 10 -5.18 8.56 -12.43
CA LEU A 10 -4.02 7.93 -13.08
C LEU A 10 -3.59 6.69 -12.30
N VAL A 11 -3.47 6.83 -10.99
CA VAL A 11 -3.09 5.74 -10.09
C VAL A 11 -4.13 4.64 -10.14
N LEU A 12 -5.42 4.98 -10.06
CA LEU A 12 -6.51 4.00 -10.19
C LEU A 12 -6.48 3.29 -11.53
N ALA A 13 -6.29 4.01 -12.64
CA ALA A 13 -6.23 3.39 -13.98
C ALA A 13 -5.05 2.41 -14.08
N THR A 14 -3.90 2.78 -13.52
CA THR A 14 -2.69 1.95 -13.52
C THR A 14 -2.86 0.71 -12.63
N THR A 15 -3.33 0.88 -11.40
CA THR A 15 -3.54 -0.24 -10.46
C THR A 15 -4.72 -1.13 -10.85
N PHE A 16 -5.73 -0.58 -11.52
CA PHE A 16 -6.82 -1.34 -12.12
C PHE A 16 -6.32 -2.21 -13.27
N GLY A 17 -5.42 -1.70 -14.12
CA GLY A 17 -4.74 -2.51 -15.13
C GLY A 17 -3.98 -3.68 -14.51
N LEU A 18 -3.22 -3.42 -13.43
CA LEU A 18 -2.51 -4.47 -12.68
C LEU A 18 -3.47 -5.49 -12.04
N PHE A 19 -4.62 -5.04 -11.54
CA PHE A 19 -5.67 -5.92 -11.01
C PHE A 19 -6.28 -6.80 -12.11
N ALA A 20 -6.60 -6.22 -13.27
CA ALA A 20 -7.18 -6.96 -14.40
C ALA A 20 -6.21 -8.02 -14.95
N LEU A 21 -4.90 -7.77 -14.86
CA LEU A 21 -3.85 -8.73 -15.21
C LEU A 21 -3.57 -9.76 -14.11
N GLY A 22 -4.24 -9.69 -12.95
CA GLY A 22 -4.04 -10.58 -11.81
C GLY A 22 -2.75 -10.33 -11.01
N GLY A 23 -2.06 -9.21 -11.24
CA GLY A 23 -0.79 -8.88 -10.59
C GLY A 23 -0.93 -8.19 -9.23
N MET A 24 -2.09 -7.57 -8.94
CA MET A 24 -2.33 -6.84 -7.69
C MET A 24 -3.75 -7.12 -7.18
N GLY A 25 -3.91 -7.24 -5.86
CA GLY A 25 -5.23 -7.40 -5.24
C GLY A 25 -6.10 -6.14 -5.42
N GLY A 26 -7.39 -6.33 -5.67
CA GLY A 26 -8.32 -5.19 -5.86
C GLY A 26 -8.44 -4.30 -4.63
N GLY A 27 -8.19 -4.84 -3.43
CA GLY A 27 -8.12 -4.06 -2.18
C GLY A 27 -6.96 -3.08 -2.17
N ASP A 28 -5.75 -3.56 -2.48
CA ASP A 28 -4.53 -2.74 -2.53
C ASP A 28 -4.63 -1.66 -3.61
N ALA A 29 -5.17 -2.01 -4.78
CA ALA A 29 -5.40 -1.07 -5.88
C ALA A 29 -6.31 0.11 -5.46
N LYS A 30 -7.40 -0.18 -4.75
CA LYS A 30 -8.33 0.85 -4.24
C LYS A 30 -7.69 1.69 -3.15
N LEU A 31 -6.94 1.07 -2.24
CA LEU A 31 -6.25 1.78 -1.15
C LEU A 31 -5.24 2.79 -1.71
N LEU A 32 -4.42 2.34 -2.67
CA LEU A 32 -3.40 3.16 -3.32
C LEU A 32 -4.03 4.33 -4.10
N ALA A 33 -5.15 4.08 -4.80
CA ALA A 33 -5.90 5.14 -5.46
C ALA A 33 -6.45 6.17 -4.46
N ALA A 34 -7.05 5.71 -3.35
CA ALA A 34 -7.58 6.61 -2.31
C ALA A 34 -6.48 7.47 -1.68
N THR A 35 -5.35 6.88 -1.29
CA THR A 35 -4.23 7.61 -0.67
C THR A 35 -3.56 8.58 -1.64
N SER A 36 -3.47 8.23 -2.93
CA SER A 36 -2.90 9.13 -3.95
C SER A 36 -3.71 10.41 -4.16
N LEU A 37 -5.02 10.39 -3.91
CA LEU A 37 -5.86 11.59 -3.94
C LEU A 37 -5.44 12.59 -2.84
N TRP A 38 -5.09 12.07 -1.66
CA TRP A 38 -4.63 12.88 -0.54
C TRP A 38 -3.26 13.50 -0.80
N MET A 39 -2.34 12.73 -1.40
CA MET A 39 -1.01 13.23 -1.77
C MET A 39 -1.04 14.23 -2.92
N GLY A 40 -1.86 13.97 -3.93
CA GLY A 40 -1.91 14.72 -5.19
C GLY A 40 -0.75 14.43 -6.13
N PHE A 41 -0.77 15.02 -7.34
CA PHE A 41 0.28 14.82 -8.35
C PHE A 41 1.53 15.65 -8.02
N ASN A 42 2.26 15.26 -6.98
CA ASN A 42 3.42 15.97 -6.47
C ASN A 42 4.49 15.00 -5.95
N ILE A 43 5.63 15.52 -5.50
CA ILE A 43 6.76 14.75 -4.96
C ILE A 43 6.34 13.81 -3.81
N HIS A 44 5.36 14.19 -2.99
CA HIS A 44 4.82 13.37 -1.90
C HIS A 44 4.18 12.06 -2.38
N LEU A 45 3.60 12.04 -3.59
CA LEU A 45 3.08 10.80 -4.17
C LEU A 45 4.22 9.84 -4.52
N VAL A 46 5.32 10.38 -5.08
CA VAL A 46 6.50 9.58 -5.41
C VAL A 46 7.14 9.04 -4.12
N GLU A 47 7.29 9.89 -3.11
CA GLU A 47 7.80 9.49 -1.80
C GLU A 47 6.94 8.39 -1.16
N TYR A 48 5.61 8.55 -1.19
CA TYR A 48 4.67 7.52 -0.73
C TYR A 48 4.86 6.20 -1.48
N LEU A 49 4.89 6.23 -2.80
CA LEU A 49 5.10 5.03 -3.62
C LEU A 49 6.44 4.35 -3.31
N VAL A 50 7.50 5.13 -3.15
CA VAL A 50 8.84 4.61 -2.84
C VAL A 50 8.86 3.96 -1.45
N VAL A 51 8.38 4.66 -0.42
CA VAL A 51 8.34 4.14 0.96
C VAL A 51 7.47 2.88 1.03
N SER A 52 6.27 2.90 0.44
CA SER A 52 5.41 1.72 0.39
C SER A 52 6.02 0.57 -0.39
N THR A 53 6.78 0.83 -1.46
CA THR A 53 7.50 -0.21 -2.20
C THR A 53 8.63 -0.81 -1.38
N PHE A 54 9.40 0.00 -0.64
CA PHE A 54 10.45 -0.49 0.25
C PHE A 54 9.88 -1.35 1.38
N ILE A 55 8.83 -0.89 2.05
CA ILE A 55 8.16 -1.65 3.12
C ILE A 55 7.52 -2.92 2.55
N GLY A 56 6.86 -2.84 1.39
CA GLY A 56 6.23 -3.97 0.73
C GLY A 56 7.24 -5.01 0.25
N GLY A 57 8.39 -4.57 -0.27
CA GLY A 57 9.50 -5.43 -0.66
C GLY A 57 10.13 -6.13 0.55
N LEU A 58 10.36 -5.39 1.64
CA LEU A 58 10.86 -5.97 2.88
C LEU A 58 9.89 -7.01 3.45
N LEU A 59 8.58 -6.71 3.44
CA LEU A 59 7.53 -7.64 3.86
C LEU A 59 7.50 -8.89 2.98
N THR A 60 7.63 -8.72 1.66
CA THR A 60 7.70 -9.83 0.70
C THR A 60 8.90 -10.74 0.97
N LEU A 61 10.08 -10.15 1.20
CA LEU A 61 11.29 -10.89 1.55
C LEU A 61 11.14 -11.63 2.89
N ALA A 62 10.53 -10.99 3.89
CA ALA A 62 10.25 -11.60 5.19
C ALA A 62 9.29 -12.80 5.07
N ILE A 63 8.22 -12.67 4.27
CA ILE A 63 7.28 -13.76 3.99
C ILE A 63 7.96 -14.89 3.23
N LEU A 64 8.79 -14.57 2.23
CA LEU A 64 9.52 -15.59 1.47
C LEU A 64 10.51 -16.36 2.36
N ALA A 65 11.22 -15.66 3.26
CA ALA A 65 12.09 -16.27 4.25
C ALA A 65 11.31 -17.15 5.24
N TYR A 66 10.12 -16.70 5.66
CA TYR A 66 9.23 -17.48 6.53
C TYR A 66 8.71 -18.74 5.84
N ARG A 67 8.29 -18.66 4.57
CA ARG A 67 7.83 -19.81 3.77
C ARG A 67 8.91 -20.87 3.59
N LYS A 68 10.18 -20.46 3.49
CA LYS A 68 11.33 -21.38 3.40
C LYS A 68 11.76 -22.00 4.74
N SER A 69 11.21 -21.53 5.86
CA SER A 69 11.57 -22.02 7.20
C SER A 69 10.71 -23.23 7.61
N PRO A 70 11.26 -24.20 8.37
CA PRO A 70 10.48 -25.29 8.96
C PRO A 70 9.35 -24.79 9.89
N LEU A 71 9.37 -23.52 10.30
CA LEU A 71 8.27 -22.86 10.99
C LEU A 71 6.98 -22.84 10.16
N ALA A 72 7.04 -22.72 8.82
CA ALA A 72 5.84 -22.78 7.98
C ALA A 72 5.16 -24.17 8.07
N SER A 73 5.96 -25.24 8.19
CA SER A 73 5.46 -26.61 8.37
C SER A 73 4.84 -26.85 9.74
N PHE A 74 5.32 -26.17 10.79
CA PHE A 74 4.83 -26.35 12.17
C PHE A 74 3.58 -25.51 12.46
N THR A 75 3.42 -24.37 11.78
CA THR A 75 2.38 -23.39 12.09
C THR A 75 1.05 -23.61 11.35
N GLY A 76 0.90 -24.74 10.66
CA GLY A 76 -0.32 -25.10 9.92
C GLY A 76 -1.60 -25.21 10.74
N HIS A 77 -1.50 -25.20 12.08
CA HIS A 77 -2.64 -25.20 13.01
C HIS A 77 -3.24 -23.80 13.27
N ASN A 78 -2.51 -22.70 13.00
CA ASN A 78 -3.05 -21.36 13.18
C ASN A 78 -3.57 -20.81 11.84
N PRO A 79 -4.88 -20.57 11.68
CA PRO A 79 -5.47 -20.15 10.41
C PRO A 79 -4.87 -18.85 9.84
N PHE A 80 -4.39 -17.94 10.70
CA PHE A 80 -3.79 -16.67 10.27
C PHE A 80 -2.38 -16.86 9.68
N LEU A 81 -1.58 -17.70 10.32
CA LEU A 81 -0.20 -18.01 9.89
C LEU A 81 -0.18 -18.99 8.72
N ARG A 82 -1.21 -19.84 8.60
CA ARG A 82 -1.46 -20.66 7.43
C ARG A 82 -1.77 -19.79 6.20
N HIS A 83 -2.50 -18.69 6.35
CA HIS A 83 -2.76 -17.75 5.25
C HIS A 83 -1.46 -17.09 4.71
N PHE A 84 -0.48 -16.80 5.58
CA PHE A 84 0.84 -16.32 5.15
C PHE A 84 1.74 -17.41 4.57
N ALA A 85 1.61 -18.65 5.07
CA ALA A 85 2.38 -19.81 4.61
C ALA A 85 1.88 -20.36 3.26
N ASP A 86 0.60 -20.16 2.93
CA ASP A 86 -0.01 -20.67 1.70
C ASP A 86 0.42 -19.82 0.49
N GLU A 87 1.08 -20.45 -0.49
CA GLU A 87 1.54 -19.80 -1.72
C GLU A 87 0.42 -19.18 -2.56
N THR A 88 -0.81 -19.68 -2.37
CA THR A 88 -2.00 -19.23 -3.10
C THR A 88 -2.60 -17.93 -2.59
N ASN A 89 -2.28 -17.51 -1.36
CA ASN A 89 -2.75 -16.24 -0.82
C ASN A 89 -1.72 -15.14 -1.10
N GLY A 90 -2.20 -14.04 -1.70
CA GLY A 90 -1.40 -12.88 -2.04
C GLY A 90 -0.77 -12.23 -0.81
N ILE A 91 0.37 -11.56 -1.02
CA ILE A 91 1.07 -10.80 0.03
C ILE A 91 0.17 -9.63 0.46
N PRO A 92 0.00 -9.36 1.77
CA PRO A 92 -0.85 -8.28 2.27
C PRO A 92 -0.17 -6.91 2.09
N TYR A 93 -0.06 -6.44 0.84
CA TYR A 93 0.57 -5.15 0.53
C TYR A 93 -0.14 -3.96 1.19
N GLY A 94 -1.44 -4.10 1.52
CA GLY A 94 -2.20 -3.12 2.29
C GLY A 94 -1.53 -2.68 3.59
N ILE A 95 -0.75 -3.54 4.25
CA ILE A 95 0.01 -3.15 5.45
C ILE A 95 1.11 -2.15 5.09
N ALA A 96 1.87 -2.44 4.03
CA ALA A 96 2.93 -1.55 3.54
C ALA A 96 2.38 -0.23 3.00
N LEU A 97 1.25 -0.29 2.29
CA LEU A 97 0.53 0.87 1.80
C LEU A 97 -0.06 1.71 2.94
N GLY A 98 -0.54 1.07 4.01
CA GLY A 98 -1.06 1.74 5.20
C GLY A 98 0.03 2.45 5.99
N ILE A 99 1.17 1.79 6.24
CA ILE A 99 2.30 2.38 6.95
C ILE A 99 2.90 3.53 6.15
N GLY A 100 3.15 3.33 4.84
CA GLY A 100 3.60 4.43 3.98
C GLY A 100 2.58 5.57 3.98
N GLY A 101 1.29 5.27 3.96
CA GLY A 101 0.24 6.27 3.97
C GLY A 101 0.31 7.13 5.23
N LEU A 102 0.36 6.48 6.40
CA LEU A 102 0.47 7.13 7.71
C LEU A 102 1.73 8.00 7.85
N LEU A 103 2.87 7.54 7.32
CA LEU A 103 4.13 8.25 7.40
C LEU A 103 4.13 9.54 6.59
N ILE A 104 3.57 9.53 5.36
CA ILE A 104 3.55 10.71 4.49
C ILE A 104 2.28 11.56 4.71
N TYR A 105 1.22 11.01 5.33
CA TYR A 105 -0.04 11.71 5.60
C TYR A 105 0.11 13.12 6.24
N PRO A 106 0.92 13.33 7.30
CA PRO A 106 1.06 14.66 7.92
C PRO A 106 1.64 15.71 6.97
N ASP A 107 2.53 15.30 6.05
CA ASP A 107 3.14 16.19 5.05
C ASP A 107 2.29 16.36 3.80
N SER A 108 1.14 15.67 3.72
CA SER A 108 0.27 15.77 2.56
C SER A 108 -0.32 17.18 2.42
N PRO A 109 -0.37 17.76 1.19
CA PRO A 109 -0.82 19.13 0.98
C PRO A 109 -2.22 19.43 1.53
N LEU A 110 -3.11 18.43 1.52
CA LEU A 110 -4.47 18.59 2.05
C LEU A 110 -4.51 18.64 3.59
N VAL A 111 -3.67 17.86 4.26
CA VAL A 111 -3.59 17.86 5.73
C VAL A 111 -2.95 19.15 6.23
N VAL A 112 -1.87 19.60 5.59
CA VAL A 112 -1.25 20.90 5.90
C VAL A 112 -2.25 22.04 5.72
N TRP A 113 -3.04 22.01 4.64
CA TRP A 113 -4.12 22.98 4.42
C TRP A 113 -5.19 22.92 5.52
N ALA A 114 -5.62 21.72 5.92
CA ALA A 114 -6.64 21.55 6.96
C ALA A 114 -6.14 22.03 8.33
N LEU A 115 -4.90 21.71 8.71
CA LEU A 115 -4.28 22.15 9.96
C LEU A 115 -4.13 23.68 10.00
N ALA A 116 -3.74 24.31 8.88
CA ALA A 116 -3.65 25.76 8.78
C ALA A 116 -5.01 26.46 8.98
N ARG A 117 -6.13 25.80 8.66
CA ARG A 117 -7.49 26.32 8.85
C ARG A 117 -8.04 26.10 10.26
N LEU A 118 -7.56 25.09 10.97
CA LEU A 118 -7.94 24.81 12.37
C LEU A 118 -7.21 25.73 13.36
N ALA A 119 -6.05 26.27 12.97
CA ALA A 119 -5.25 27.18 13.79
C ALA A 119 -5.70 28.66 13.72
N THR A 120 -6.71 28.98 12.90
CA THR A 120 -7.30 30.32 12.75
C THR A 120 -8.74 30.33 13.24
#